data_AF-A0A6G7ZE07-F1
#
_entry.id   AF-A0A6G7ZE07-F1
#
_cell.length_a   1.000
_cell.length_b   1.000
_cell.length_c   1.000
_cell.angle_alpha   90.00
_cell.angle_beta   90.00
_cell.angle_gamma   90.00
#
_symmetry.space_group_name_H-M   'P 1'
#
loop_
_entity.id
_entity.type
_entity.pdbx_description
1 polymer ?
#
loop_
_entity_poly.entity_id
_entity_poly.type
_entity_poly.pdbx_seq_one_letter_code
_entity_poly.pdbx_strand_id
1 'polypeptide(L)'
;MIGPLALLFFQSALSAAFNPHANELFDRDPQLRGWALQQFDRNGDGWLTLYEAQPAIAAFRDIADGDSDGRITVVEYRRAKEFIAARW
;
A
#
# COMPACT_ATOMS: atom_id res chain seq x y z
N MET A 1 -32.47 -32.45 -17.08
CA MET A 1 -31.25 -32.89 -16.37
C MET A 1 -30.23 -31.75 -16.49
N ILE A 2 -29.90 -31.14 -15.34
CA ILE A 2 -28.69 -30.34 -15.02
C ILE A 2 -28.17 -29.34 -16.07
N GLY A 3 -28.46 -28.05 -15.87
CA GLY A 3 -27.79 -26.94 -16.55
C GLY A 3 -26.47 -26.56 -15.87
N PRO A 4 -25.54 -25.85 -16.54
CA PRO A 4 -24.42 -25.22 -15.87
C PRO A 4 -24.72 -23.75 -15.60
N LEU A 5 -25.03 -23.49 -14.32
CA LEU A 5 -24.77 -22.22 -13.66
C LEU A 5 -23.25 -21.94 -13.80
N ALA A 6 -22.87 -20.96 -14.61
CA ALA A 6 -21.56 -20.34 -14.54
C ALA A 6 -21.74 -18.84 -14.29
N LEU A 7 -22.47 -18.53 -13.23
CA LEU A 7 -22.41 -17.22 -12.60
C LEU A 7 -21.37 -17.32 -11.50
N LEU A 8 -20.40 -16.40 -11.50
CA LEU A 8 -19.56 -15.91 -10.40
C LEU A 8 -18.15 -15.55 -10.95
N PHE A 9 -18.09 -14.57 -11.86
CA PHE A 9 -16.91 -13.72 -11.90
C PHE A 9 -16.99 -12.80 -10.68
N PHE A 10 -16.33 -13.19 -9.59
CA PHE A 10 -16.03 -12.31 -8.47
C PHE A 10 -15.00 -11.28 -8.94
N GLN A 11 -15.41 -10.27 -9.70
CA GLN A 11 -14.63 -9.03 -9.84
C GLN A 11 -15.10 -8.06 -8.76
N SER A 12 -14.67 -8.31 -7.53
CA SER A 12 -14.87 -7.39 -6.40
C SER A 12 -13.53 -7.04 -5.79
N ALA A 13 -12.70 -6.34 -6.56
CA ALA A 13 -11.44 -5.78 -6.05
C ALA A 13 -11.03 -4.47 -6.73
N LEU A 14 -11.97 -3.71 -7.32
CA LEU A 14 -11.64 -2.47 -8.03
C LEU A 14 -12.40 -1.28 -7.47
N SER A 15 -12.11 -0.98 -6.21
CA SER A 15 -11.81 0.38 -5.80
C SER A 15 -11.19 0.27 -4.42
N ALA A 16 -9.86 0.17 -4.35
CA ALA A 16 -9.19 0.64 -3.15
C ALA A 16 -9.65 2.10 -3.02
N ALA A 17 -10.58 2.35 -2.11
CA ALA A 17 -11.23 3.64 -1.95
C ALA A 17 -10.11 4.69 -1.92
N PHE A 18 -10.24 5.72 -2.75
CA PHE A 18 -9.29 6.82 -2.76
C PHE A 18 -9.13 7.30 -1.31
N ASN A 19 -7.95 7.15 -0.73
CA ASN A 19 -7.73 7.47 0.66
C ASN A 19 -7.30 8.94 0.73
N PRO A 20 -8.15 9.87 1.21
CA PRO A 20 -7.78 11.27 1.31
C PRO A 20 -6.69 11.52 2.35
N HIS A 21 -6.36 10.52 3.18
CA HIS A 21 -5.31 10.55 4.19
C HIS A 21 -4.08 9.74 3.79
N ALA A 22 -3.86 9.50 2.49
CA ALA A 22 -2.75 8.66 2.04
C ALA A 22 -1.37 9.18 2.47
N ASN A 23 -1.25 10.50 2.56
CA ASN A 23 -0.05 11.19 2.98
C ASN A 23 0.28 10.99 4.46
N GLU A 24 -0.73 10.80 5.30
CA GLU A 24 -0.59 10.85 6.77
C GLU A 24 0.36 9.79 7.31
N LEU A 25 0.41 8.61 6.67
CA LEU A 25 1.36 7.57 7.02
C LEU A 25 2.81 8.03 6.83
N PHE A 26 3.09 8.63 5.67
CA PHE A 26 4.43 9.08 5.31
C PHE A 26 4.83 10.35 6.07
N ASP A 27 3.88 11.25 6.33
CA ASP A 27 4.15 12.45 7.13
C ASP A 27 4.53 12.11 8.57
N ARG A 28 3.99 11.02 9.13
CA ARG A 28 4.29 10.56 10.50
C ARG A 28 5.54 9.69 10.60
N ASP A 29 5.95 9.04 9.52
CA ASP A 29 7.06 8.10 9.52
C ASP A 29 8.13 8.51 8.49
N PRO A 30 9.17 9.27 8.90
CA PRO A 30 10.20 9.77 8.00
C PRO A 30 10.95 8.69 7.22
N GLN A 31 11.07 7.49 7.79
CA GLN A 31 11.72 6.37 7.12
C GLN A 31 10.88 5.88 5.95
N LEU A 32 9.57 5.69 6.15
CA LEU A 32 8.67 5.34 5.05
C LEU A 32 8.55 6.49 4.04
N ARG A 33 8.57 7.75 4.49
CA ARG A 33 8.60 8.92 3.59
C ARG A 33 9.80 8.89 2.66
N GLY A 34 10.99 8.59 3.19
CA GLY A 34 12.21 8.52 2.39
C GLY A 34 12.10 7.47 1.29
N TRP A 35 11.70 6.25 1.64
CA TRP A 35 11.44 5.18 0.67
C TRP A 35 10.36 5.58 -0.35
N ALA A 36 9.24 6.13 0.12
CA ALA A 36 8.14 6.49 -0.76
C ALA A 36 8.52 7.61 -1.74
N LEU A 37 9.30 8.61 -1.31
CA LEU A 37 9.85 9.62 -2.22
C LEU A 37 10.78 8.99 -3.25
N GLN A 38 11.69 8.11 -2.84
CA GLN A 38 12.61 7.45 -3.77
C GLN A 38 11.90 6.62 -4.85
N GLN A 39 10.73 6.06 -4.55
CA GLN A 39 10.03 5.13 -5.45
C GLN A 39 8.83 5.75 -6.19
N PHE A 40 8.16 6.75 -5.59
CA PHE A 40 6.86 7.24 -6.06
C PHE A 40 6.79 8.75 -6.31
N ASP A 41 7.78 9.55 -5.89
CA ASP A 41 7.88 10.98 -6.22
C ASP A 41 8.15 11.16 -7.72
N ARG A 42 7.08 11.32 -8.49
CA ARG A 42 7.14 11.31 -9.96
C ARG A 42 7.37 12.70 -10.50
N ASN A 43 6.85 13.72 -9.84
CA ASN A 43 7.10 15.11 -10.20
C ASN A 43 8.45 15.63 -9.66
N GLY A 44 9.08 14.92 -8.72
CA GLY A 44 10.44 15.18 -8.25
C GLY A 44 10.54 16.42 -7.38
N ASP A 45 9.46 16.79 -6.67
CA ASP A 45 9.41 18.00 -5.86
C ASP A 45 9.77 17.75 -4.38
N GLY A 46 10.06 16.50 -4.02
CA GLY A 46 10.41 16.09 -2.66
C GLY A 46 9.21 15.99 -1.72
N TRP A 47 7.99 16.04 -2.26
CA TRP A 47 6.73 15.85 -1.55
C TRP A 47 5.95 14.70 -2.20
N LEU A 48 5.17 13.98 -1.39
CA LEU A 48 4.20 13.05 -1.96
C LEU A 48 2.92 13.82 -2.15
N THR A 49 2.42 13.91 -3.37
CA THR A 49 1.02 14.31 -3.59
C THR A 49 0.09 13.16 -3.19
N LEU A 50 -1.22 13.42 -3.03
CA LEU A 50 -2.20 12.34 -2.81
C LEU A 50 -2.13 11.28 -3.92
N TYR A 51 -1.88 11.68 -5.17
CA TYR A 51 -1.78 10.75 -6.29
C TYR A 51 -0.55 9.84 -6.24
N GLU A 52 0.53 10.27 -5.57
CA GLU A 52 1.77 9.50 -5.40
C GLU A 52 1.75 8.69 -4.09
N ALA A 53 1.16 9.24 -3.04
CA ALA A 53 0.98 8.56 -1.77
C ALA A 53 0.05 7.33 -1.90
N GLN A 54 -0.95 7.40 -2.78
CA GLN A 54 -1.89 6.29 -3.00
C GLN A 54 -1.22 4.97 -3.45
N PRO A 55 -0.45 4.94 -4.54
CA PRO A 55 0.29 3.73 -4.91
C PRO A 55 1.38 3.38 -3.88
N ALA A 56 1.98 4.37 -3.20
CA ALA A 56 2.95 4.11 -2.14
C ALA A 56 2.34 3.35 -0.95
N ILE A 57 1.11 3.71 -0.51
CA ILE A 57 0.39 2.97 0.54
C ILE A 57 0.09 1.55 0.09
N ALA A 58 -0.37 1.39 -1.16
CA ALA A 58 -0.71 0.07 -1.68
C ALA A 58 0.53 -0.85 -1.68
N ALA A 59 1.68 -0.32 -2.12
CA ALA A 59 2.95 -1.04 -2.09
C ALA A 59 3.41 -1.32 -0.65
N PHE A 60 3.28 -0.36 0.26
CA PHE A 60 3.61 -0.59 1.67
C PHE A 60 2.74 -1.69 2.28
N ARG A 61 1.45 -1.71 1.97
CA ARG A 61 0.52 -2.74 2.45
C ARG A 61 0.91 -4.12 1.94
N ASP A 62 1.27 -4.25 0.66
CA ASP A 62 1.73 -5.51 0.06
C ASP A 62 3.00 -6.04 0.76
N ILE A 63 3.90 -5.14 1.17
CA ILE A 63 5.10 -5.49 1.94
C ILE A 63 4.76 -5.87 3.40
N ALA A 64 3.80 -5.18 4.00
CA ALA A 64 3.53 -5.26 5.43
C ALA A 64 2.57 -6.38 5.84
N ASP A 65 1.52 -6.63 5.05
CA ASP A 65 0.46 -7.62 5.31
C ASP A 65 0.99 -9.04 5.03
N GLY A 66 1.90 -9.49 5.89
CA GLY A 66 2.73 -10.68 5.68
C GLY A 66 1.95 -11.98 5.85
N ASP A 67 0.87 -11.96 6.64
CA ASP A 67 -0.04 -13.11 6.76
C ASP A 67 -1.31 -12.99 5.90
N SER A 68 -1.48 -11.88 5.17
CA SER A 68 -2.58 -11.65 4.23
C SER A 68 -3.97 -11.71 4.85
N ASP A 69 -4.11 -11.34 6.14
CA ASP A 69 -5.40 -11.20 6.81
C ASP A 69 -6.09 -9.85 6.48
N GLY A 70 -5.40 -8.98 5.75
CA GLY A 70 -5.91 -7.67 5.35
C GLY A 70 -5.77 -6.60 6.42
N ARG A 71 -5.04 -6.87 7.51
CA ARG A 71 -4.69 -5.94 8.56
C ARG A 71 -3.16 -5.77 8.59
N ILE A 72 -2.72 -4.73 9.29
CA ILE A 72 -1.30 -4.53 9.54
C ILE A 72 -1.16 -4.38 11.05
N THR A 73 -0.62 -5.40 11.69
CA THR A 73 -0.28 -5.35 13.11
C THR A 73 0.94 -4.48 13.35
N VAL A 74 1.18 -4.08 14.60
CA VAL A 74 2.40 -3.32 14.97
C VAL A 74 3.68 -4.11 14.67
N VAL A 75 3.63 -5.44 14.79
CA VAL A 75 4.78 -6.30 14.50
C VAL A 75 5.07 -6.32 13.01
N GLU A 76 4.04 -6.49 12.18
CA GLU A 76 4.14 -6.43 10.72
C GLU A 76 4.61 -5.07 10.22
N TYR A 77 4.04 -3.99 10.76
CA TYR A 77 4.48 -2.64 10.46
C TYR A 77 5.97 -2.45 10.70
N ARG A 78 6.47 -2.93 11.86
CA ARG A 78 7.90 -2.86 12.20
C ARG A 78 8.75 -3.70 11.25
N ARG A 79 8.33 -4.93 10.97
CA ARG A 79 9.05 -5.83 10.05
C ARG A 79 9.12 -5.25 8.64
N ALA A 80 8.03 -4.65 8.17
CA ALA A 80 7.99 -3.96 6.87
C ALA A 80 8.99 -2.81 6.82
N LYS A 81 9.05 -2.00 7.89
CA LYS A 81 10.04 -0.92 8.00
C LYS A 81 11.47 -1.45 7.97
N GLU A 82 11.78 -2.48 8.75
CA GLU A 82 13.10 -3.12 8.77
C GLU A 82 13.47 -3.68 7.40
N PHE A 83 12.52 -4.35 6.73
CA PHE A 83 12.68 -4.87 5.38
C PHE A 83 12.97 -3.75 4.37
N ILE A 84 12.24 -2.64 4.44
CA ILE A 84 12.44 -1.48 3.59
C ILE A 84 13.83 -0.87 3.84
N ALA A 85 14.21 -0.62 5.10
CA ALA A 85 15.53 -0.04 5.40
C ALA A 85 16.71 -0.96 5.03
N ALA A 86 16.51 -2.28 4.99
CA ALA A 86 17.56 -3.21 4.61
C ALA A 86 17.79 -3.29 3.08
N ARG A 87 16.83 -2.81 2.28
CA ARG A 87 16.79 -3.05 0.83
C ARG A 87 16.84 -1.78 -0.02
N TRP A 88 16.58 -0.61 0.57
CA TRP A 88 16.63 0.71 -0.05
C TRP A 88 17.40 1.69 0.83
#